data_AF-A0A377ZGF9-F1
#
_entry.id   AF-A0A377ZGF9-F1
#
_cell.length_a   1.000
_cell.length_b   1.000
_cell.length_c   1.000
_cell.angle_alpha   90.00
_cell.angle_beta   90.00
_cell.angle_gamma   90.00
#
_symmetry.space_group_name_H-M   'P 1'
#
loop_
_entity.id
_entity.type
_entity.pdbx_description
1 polymer ?
#
loop_
_entity_poly.entity_id
_entity_poly.type
_entity_poly.pdbx_seq_one_letter_code
_entity_poly.pdbx_strand_id
1 'polypeptide(L)' 'MTKVLGDIASSLNKESLVVSIAAGVTLEQLARALGHDRKIIRAMPNTPSLVNAGMTSVTPNALVSSEDVPKC' A
#
# COMPACT_ATOMS: atom_id res chain seq x y z
N MET A 1 0.80 2.53 14.96
CA MET A 1 0.47 2.28 13.54
C MET A 1 0.29 0.78 13.24
N THR A 2 1.22 -0.09 13.65
CA THR A 2 1.20 -1.54 13.38
C THR A 2 0.03 -2.30 14.01
N LYS A 3 -0.59 -1.78 15.08
CA LYS A 3 -1.75 -2.41 15.73
C LYS A 3 -2.91 -2.63 14.76
N VAL A 4 -3.31 -1.60 14.02
CA VAL A 4 -4.42 -1.69 13.04
C VAL A 4 -4.12 -2.71 11.95
N LEU A 5 -2.87 -2.76 11.46
CA LEU A 5 -2.46 -3.74 10.46
C LEU A 5 -2.56 -5.17 10.98
N GLY A 6 -2.19 -5.41 12.24
CA GLY A 6 -2.36 -6.71 12.89
C GLY A 6 -3.83 -7.09 13.07
N ASP A 7 -4.66 -6.14 13.51
CA ASP A 7 -6.09 -6.36 13.74
C ASP A 7 -6.85 -6.76 12.46
N ILE A 8 -6.44 -6.24 11.30
CA ILE A 8 -7.06 -6.56 10.01
C ILE A 8 -6.36 -7.68 9.23
N ALA A 9 -5.17 -8.11 9.68
CA ALA A 9 -4.34 -9.05 8.92
C ALA A 9 -5.10 -10.36 8.63
N SER A 10 -5.80 -10.92 9.62
CA SER A 10 -6.57 -12.16 9.49
C SER A 10 -7.77 -12.06 8.55
N SER A 11 -8.28 -10.86 8.28
CA SER A 11 -9.47 -10.65 7.44
C SER A 11 -9.14 -10.46 5.96
N LEU A 12 -7.87 -10.28 5.62
CA LEU A 12 -7.40 -10.10 4.24
C LEU A 12 -6.99 -11.47 3.65
N ASN A 13 -7.50 -11.76 2.46
CA ASN A 13 -7.09 -12.95 1.70
C ASN A 13 -5.79 -12.70 0.92
N LYS A 14 -5.20 -13.75 0.35
CA LYS A 14 -3.92 -13.63 -0.40
C LYS A 14 -4.01 -12.79 -1.67
N GLU A 15 -5.18 -12.75 -2.29
CA GLU A 15 -5.44 -11.95 -3.49
C GLU A 15 -5.67 -10.47 -3.18
N SER A 16 -5.78 -10.09 -1.90
CA SER A 16 -6.03 -8.71 -1.49
C SER A 16 -4.84 -7.82 -1.82
N LEU A 17 -5.09 -6.77 -2.59
CA LEU A 17 -4.14 -5.69 -2.84
C LEU A 17 -4.25 -4.63 -1.74
N VAL A 18 -3.19 -4.45 -0.95
CA VAL A 18 -3.16 -3.43 0.11
C VAL A 18 -2.51 -2.16 -0.41
N VAL A 19 -3.25 -1.04 -0.39
CA VAL A 19 -2.72 0.28 -0.75
C VAL A 19 -2.53 1.12 0.52
N SER A 20 -1.31 1.60 0.76
CA SER A 20 -0.97 2.41 1.93
C SER A 20 -0.55 3.82 1.53
N ILE A 21 -1.21 4.82 2.12
CA ILE A 21 -0.86 6.25 2.02
C ILE A 21 -0.06 6.77 3.23
N ALA A 22 0.36 5.87 4.12
CA ALA A 22 1.03 6.23 5.36
C ALA A 22 2.41 6.85 5.11
N ALA A 23 2.58 8.13 5.48
CA ALA A 23 3.87 8.81 5.43
C ALA A 23 4.87 8.16 6.42
N GLY A 24 6.13 8.04 6.01
CA GLY A 24 7.20 7.52 6.86
C GLY A 24 7.17 6.00 7.12
N VAL A 25 6.21 5.25 6.54
CA VAL A 25 6.14 3.79 6.67
C VAL A 25 6.70 3.12 5.42
N THR A 26 7.67 2.23 5.58
CA THR A 26 8.32 1.53 4.47
C THR A 26 7.51 0.30 4.03
N LEU A 27 7.74 -0.16 2.79
CA LEU A 27 7.15 -1.42 2.30
C LEU A 27 7.52 -2.61 3.18
N GLU A 28 8.75 -2.64 3.71
CA GLU A 28 9.19 -3.71 4.60
C GLU A 28 8.41 -3.71 5.93
N GLN A 29 8.15 -2.54 6.51
CA GLN A 29 7.33 -2.43 7.74
C GLN A 29 5.89 -2.90 7.50
N LEU A 30 5.32 -2.58 6.34
CA LEU A 30 3.98 -3.04 5.94
C LEU A 30 3.96 -4.56 5.76
N ALA A 31 4.93 -5.11 5.03
CA ALA A 31 5.06 -6.55 4.80
C ALA A 31 5.27 -7.32 6.12
N ARG A 32 6.07 -6.80 7.04
CA ARG A 32 6.27 -7.41 8.36
C ARG A 32 4.98 -7.48 9.17
N ALA A 33 4.11 -6.48 9.06
CA ALA A 33 2.85 -6.42 9.81
C ALA A 33 1.73 -7.26 9.16
N LEU A 34 1.69 -7.32 7.83
CA LEU A 34 0.61 -7.97 7.07
C LEU A 34 0.93 -9.39 6.62
N GLY A 35 2.22 -9.76 6.59
CA GLY A 35 2.72 -10.96 5.94
C GLY A 35 3.47 -10.64 4.65
N HIS A 36 4.55 -11.40 4.39
CA HIS A 36 5.40 -11.24 3.20
C HIS A 36 4.79 -11.87 1.94
N ASP A 37 3.62 -12.49 2.03
CA ASP A 37 2.92 -13.18 0.95
C ASP A 37 1.78 -12.35 0.34
N ARG A 38 1.79 -11.02 0.57
CA ARG A 38 0.71 -10.11 0.14
C ARG A 38 1.16 -9.06 -0.85
N LYS A 39 0.26 -8.71 -1.77
CA LYS A 39 0.44 -7.60 -2.71
C LYS A 39 0.28 -6.28 -1.95
N ILE A 40 1.30 -5.43 -2.02
CA ILE A 40 1.31 -4.13 -1.33
C ILE A 40 1.78 -3.05 -2.28
N ILE A 41 1.02 -1.97 -2.35
CA ILE A 41 1.39 -0.72 -3.03
C ILE A 41 1.51 0.37 -1.98
N ARG A 42 2.66 1.03 -1.93
CA ARG A 42 2.81 2.28 -1.20
C ARG A 42 2.51 3.44 -2.14
N ALA A 43 1.53 4.24 -1.80
CA ALA A 43 1.19 5.48 -2.48
C ALA A 43 1.58 6.67 -1.60
N MET A 44 2.22 7.69 -2.17
CA MET A 44 2.52 8.93 -1.46
C MET A 44 1.87 10.10 -2.18
N PRO A 45 0.60 10.40 -1.88
CA PRO A 45 -0.08 11.57 -2.40
C PRO A 45 0.40 12.84 -1.67
N ASN A 46 -0.08 13.99 -2.13
CA ASN A 46 0.10 15.28 -1.45
C ASN A 46 -1.27 15.97 -1.25
N THR A 47 -1.29 17.02 -0.44
CA THR A 47 -2.53 17.74 -0.07
C THR A 47 -3.38 18.22 -1.27
N PRO A 48 -2.79 18.70 -2.39
CA PRO A 48 -3.56 19.06 -3.58
C PRO A 48 -4.41 17.93 -4.20
N SER A 49 -4.22 16.67 -3.80
CA SER A 49 -5.13 15.56 -4.16
C SER A 49 -6.58 15.82 -3.75
N LEU A 50 -6.83 16.63 -2.71
CA LEU A 50 -8.20 17.00 -2.28
C LEU A 50 -8.97 17.82 -3.33
N VAL A 51 -8.25 18.49 -4.23
CA VAL A 51 -8.80 19.31 -5.32
C VAL A 51 -8.43 18.75 -6.69
N ASN A 52 -8.08 17.46 -6.78
CA ASN A 52 -7.68 16.76 -8.00
C ASN A 52 -6.47 17.36 -8.75
N ALA A 53 -5.62 18.12 -8.05
CA ALA A 53 -4.38 18.70 -8.61
C ALA A 53 -3.12 18.10 -7.96
N GLY A 54 -3.28 16.93 -7.34
CA GLY A 54 -2.21 16.24 -6.63
C GLY A 54 -1.28 15.44 -7.52
N MET A 55 -0.15 15.05 -6.95
CA MET A 55 0.78 14.09 -7.53
C MET A 55 0.96 12.95 -6.53
N THR A 56 0.92 11.72 -7.01
CA THR A 56 1.07 10.53 -6.17
C THR A 56 2.24 9.71 -6.68
N SER A 57 3.26 9.52 -5.82
CA SER A 57 4.27 8.50 -6.09
C SER A 57 3.70 7.13 -5.77
N VAL A 58 3.88 6.16 -6.66
CA VAL A 58 3.40 4.78 -6.50
C VAL A 58 4.60 3.84 -6.50
N THR A 59 4.72 3.03 -5.46
CA THR A 59 5.80 2.04 -5.31
C THR A 59 5.19 0.67 -4.97
N PRO A 60 5.07 -0.24 -5.94
CA PRO A 60 4.64 -1.62 -5.70
C PRO A 60 5.75 -2.46 -5.03
N ASN A 61 5.37 -3.50 -4.30
CA ASN A 61 6.28 -4.57 -3.91
C ASN A 61 6.45 -5.62 -5.02
N ALA A 62 7.34 -6.59 -4.83
CA ALA A 62 7.68 -7.60 -5.83
C ALA A 62 6.53 -8.56 -6.21
N LEU A 63 5.43 -8.57 -5.44
CA LEU A 63 4.30 -9.48 -5.66
C LEU A 63 3.18 -8.85 -6.50
N VAL A 64 3.23 -7.54 -6.71
CA VAL A 64 2.25 -6.79 -7.49
C VAL A 64 2.58 -6.95 -8.97
N SER A 65 1.59 -7.32 -9.78
CA SER A 65 1.76 -7.43 -11.24
C SER A 65 1.68 -6.04 -11.89
N SER A 66 2.13 -5.93 -13.14
CA SER A 66 2.01 -4.68 -13.91
C SER A 66 0.55 -4.26 -14.19
N GLU A 67 -0.39 -5.20 -14.11
CA GLU A 67 -1.83 -4.94 -14.29
C GLU A 67 -2.44 -4.25 -13.06
N ASP A 68 -1.90 -4.53 -11.88
CA ASP A 68 -2.32 -3.94 -10.60
C ASP A 68 -1.79 -2.50 -10.42
N VAL A 69 -0.76 -2.11 -11.18
CA VAL A 69 -0.13 -0.78 -11.08
C VAL A 69 -0.93 0.23 -11.92
N PRO A 70 -1.32 1.39 -11.35
CA PRO A 70 -1.97 2.45 -12.10
C PRO A 70 -1.13 2.87 -13.31
N LYS A 71 -1.75 2.91 -14.48
CA LYS A 71 -1.14 3.48 -15.69
C LYS A 71 -1.33 4.99 -15.63
N CYS A 72 -0.24 5.72 -15.42
CA CYS A 72 -0.21 7.18 -15.50
C CYS A 72 -0.44 7.66 -16.94
#